data_AF-A0A915YYQ7-F1
#
_entry.id   AF-A0A915YYQ7-F1
#
_cell.length_a   1.000
_cell.length_b   1.000
_cell.length_c   1.000
_cell.angle_alpha   90.00
_cell.angle_beta   90.00
_cell.angle_gamma   90.00
#
_symmetry.space_group_name_H-M   'P 1'
#
loop_
_entity.id
_entity.type
_entity.pdbx_description
1 polymer ?
#
loop_
_entity_poly.entity_id
_entity_poly.type
_entity_poly.pdbx_seq_one_letter_code
_entity_poly.pdbx_strand_id
1 'polypeptide(L)'
;MIAETSSQNELKEVYQNIQIKLVDLQQKNFQFEQDNQILRLNLAVQIKEFAEKENTLQTQITLLQEQALLASDLTENLEQNKLINQQIQIQIDHLEQEKIGLQEKIIQTEANNQELKFQQESLIEQKEQLENKISQPQDNYKAIEQGKIKLHNMGRGLSQDHKLKAKLEKEIAQLEQKLIIEDQIKMQLTQVLQIKEDKVNELEQRLVVLDYERIERLKDKEKELSKVIEELVNKLTSGENTKEIHKEKESKQREMVELQQELSKTSAFYYSNKKKQVLNQANNFLKAKDNFLASREEAIKKLQNCCNNLERFTNKERNTIGSISDMKIFKLADKYTKEFQNTLVKYSDGLLQLNKVYDSLVDIVQKNKELEVSLVVENMLKLNSFNLDKYNISKFATNSQEGARTQLNSNMMMEDIDSLRKNLNELKSELKQEKKELKNLAEIRINCIDGSL
;
A
#
# COMPACT_ATOMS: atom_id res chain seq x y z
N MET A 1 74.88 -100.83 78.45
CA MET A 1 74.45 -99.71 79.31
C MET A 1 75.09 -98.35 78.98
N ILE A 2 76.36 -98.24 78.56
CA ILE A 2 76.98 -96.91 78.26
C ILE A 2 76.66 -96.39 76.84
N ALA A 3 76.36 -97.27 75.87
CA ALA A 3 76.09 -96.86 74.48
C ALA A 3 74.63 -96.40 74.22
N GLU A 4 73.65 -96.90 74.97
CA GLU A 4 72.23 -96.53 74.81
C GLU A 4 71.89 -95.15 75.39
N THR A 5 72.61 -94.72 76.44
CA THR A 5 72.43 -93.40 77.07
C THR A 5 73.03 -92.26 76.24
N SER A 6 74.07 -92.54 75.43
CA SER A 6 74.66 -91.54 74.52
C SER A 6 73.73 -91.22 73.35
N SER A 7 73.13 -92.24 72.73
CA SER A 7 72.22 -92.07 71.59
C SER A 7 70.89 -91.39 71.97
N GLN A 8 70.37 -91.63 73.17
CA GLN A 8 69.18 -90.94 73.67
C GLN A 8 69.41 -89.44 73.97
N ASN A 9 70.61 -89.06 74.40
CA ASN A 9 70.94 -87.65 74.65
C ASN A 9 71.09 -86.85 73.34
N GLU A 10 71.75 -87.42 72.32
CA GLU A 10 71.87 -86.79 71.00
C GLU A 10 70.48 -86.55 70.36
N LEU A 11 69.57 -87.52 70.45
CA LEU A 11 68.21 -87.39 69.90
C LEU A 11 67.41 -86.26 70.60
N LYS A 12 67.61 -86.11 71.91
CA LYS A 12 66.93 -85.09 72.73
C LYS A 12 67.44 -83.69 72.41
N GLU A 13 68.75 -83.57 72.16
CA GLU A 13 69.40 -82.33 71.74
C GLU A 13 68.94 -81.89 70.33
N VAL A 14 68.81 -82.84 69.40
CA VAL A 14 68.24 -82.60 68.06
C VAL A 14 66.79 -82.13 68.15
N TYR A 15 65.98 -82.76 68.99
CA TYR A 15 64.57 -82.38 69.18
C TYR A 15 64.42 -80.97 69.76
N GLN A 16 65.24 -80.61 70.75
CA GLN A 16 65.26 -79.24 71.30
C GLN A 16 65.71 -78.21 70.26
N ASN A 17 66.70 -78.52 69.43
CA ASN A 17 67.13 -77.66 68.32
C ASN A 17 66.03 -77.47 67.26
N ILE A 18 65.27 -78.51 66.95
CA ILE A 18 64.12 -78.44 66.04
C ILE A 18 63.02 -77.56 66.64
N GLN A 19 62.70 -77.70 67.93
CA GLN A 19 61.71 -76.85 68.59
C GLN A 19 62.12 -75.38 68.59
N ILE A 20 63.38 -75.06 68.89
CA ILE A 20 63.89 -73.68 68.85
C ILE A 20 63.78 -73.10 67.44
N LYS A 21 64.16 -73.86 66.40
CA LYS A 21 64.00 -73.44 64.99
C LYS A 21 62.54 -73.25 64.60
N LEU A 22 61.63 -74.10 65.08
CA LEU A 22 60.22 -73.99 64.79
C LEU A 22 59.61 -72.72 65.39
N VAL A 23 59.97 -72.39 66.64
CA VAL A 23 59.55 -71.15 67.30
C VAL A 23 60.11 -69.94 66.54
N ASP A 24 61.37 -69.96 66.14
CA ASP A 24 62.02 -68.87 65.38
C ASP A 24 61.35 -68.66 64.01
N LEU A 25 60.97 -69.75 63.32
CA LEU A 25 60.23 -69.69 62.06
C LEU A 25 58.79 -69.18 62.25
N GLN A 26 58.10 -69.60 63.29
CA GLN A 26 56.75 -69.11 63.61
C GLN A 26 56.76 -67.60 63.91
N GLN A 27 57.78 -67.13 64.64
CA GLN A 27 57.94 -65.71 64.95
C GLN A 27 58.26 -64.88 63.71
N LYS A 28 59.14 -65.39 62.81
CA LYS A 28 59.39 -64.76 61.51
C LYS A 28 58.15 -64.73 60.62
N ASN A 29 57.37 -65.80 60.61
CA ASN A 29 56.14 -65.85 59.81
C ASN A 29 55.09 -64.86 60.32
N PHE A 30 54.96 -64.73 61.65
CA PHE A 30 54.10 -63.72 62.27
C PHE A 30 54.54 -62.28 61.91
N GLN A 31 55.86 -62.00 61.94
CA GLN A 31 56.38 -60.70 61.51
C GLN A 31 56.09 -60.43 60.03
N PHE A 32 56.27 -61.44 59.16
CA PHE A 32 55.99 -61.32 57.72
C PHE A 32 54.50 -61.04 57.45
N GLU A 33 53.60 -61.67 58.21
CA GLU A 33 52.15 -61.41 58.13
C GLU A 33 51.82 -59.96 58.50
N GLN A 34 52.45 -59.43 59.56
CA GLN A 34 52.30 -58.02 59.97
C GLN A 34 52.83 -57.06 58.89
N ASP A 35 54.02 -57.32 58.36
CA ASP A 35 54.63 -56.49 57.32
C ASP A 35 53.75 -56.48 56.04
N ASN A 36 53.16 -57.63 55.68
CA ASN A 36 52.23 -57.73 54.55
C ASN A 36 50.93 -56.95 54.79
N GLN A 37 50.39 -56.98 56.01
CA GLN A 37 49.22 -56.18 56.38
C GLN A 37 49.51 -54.67 56.30
N ILE A 38 50.68 -54.23 56.78
CA ILE A 38 51.12 -52.83 56.68
C ILE A 38 51.25 -52.40 55.22
N LEU A 39 51.84 -53.24 54.37
CA LEU A 39 51.95 -52.99 52.93
C LEU A 39 50.58 -52.85 52.25
N ARG A 40 49.63 -53.73 52.56
CA ARG A 40 48.26 -53.65 52.02
C ARG A 40 47.55 -52.37 52.45
N LEU A 41 47.72 -51.97 53.71
CA LEU A 41 47.15 -50.73 54.22
C LEU A 41 47.73 -49.51 53.50
N ASN A 42 49.06 -49.44 53.35
CA ASN A 42 49.74 -48.36 52.65
C ASN A 42 49.30 -48.28 51.18
N LEU A 43 49.15 -49.42 50.50
CA LEU A 43 48.68 -49.47 49.12
C LEU A 43 47.23 -48.98 49.01
N ALA A 44 46.35 -49.38 49.93
CA ALA A 44 44.95 -48.94 49.96
C ALA A 44 44.84 -47.41 50.17
N VAL A 45 45.68 -46.84 51.05
CA VAL A 45 45.76 -45.38 51.24
C VAL A 45 46.19 -44.68 49.96
N GLN A 46 47.24 -45.17 49.28
CA GLN A 46 47.70 -44.59 48.02
C GLN A 46 46.64 -44.66 46.90
N ILE A 47 45.93 -45.79 46.79
CA ILE A 47 44.84 -45.95 45.82
C ILE A 47 43.74 -44.93 46.08
N LYS A 48 43.38 -44.71 47.35
CA LYS A 48 42.38 -43.71 47.74
C LYS A 48 42.83 -42.29 47.39
N GLU A 49 44.07 -41.93 47.69
CA GLU A 49 44.63 -40.62 47.32
C GLU A 49 44.66 -40.41 45.80
N PHE A 50 44.98 -41.45 45.03
CA PHE A 50 44.95 -41.39 43.58
C PHE A 50 43.54 -41.17 43.04
N ALA A 51 42.55 -41.91 43.55
CA ALA A 51 41.15 -41.76 43.14
C ALA A 51 40.60 -40.36 43.47
N GLU A 52 40.97 -39.78 44.62
CA GLU A 52 40.58 -38.42 44.99
C GLU A 52 41.21 -37.37 44.06
N LYS A 53 42.49 -37.54 43.69
CA LYS A 53 43.18 -36.67 42.72
C LYS A 53 42.60 -36.80 41.32
N GLU A 54 42.28 -38.02 40.89
CA GLU A 54 41.67 -38.31 39.60
C GLU A 54 40.29 -37.65 39.47
N ASN A 55 39.42 -37.81 40.48
CA ASN A 55 38.11 -37.14 40.51
C ASN A 55 38.24 -35.61 40.46
N THR A 56 39.23 -35.05 41.15
CA THR A 56 39.50 -33.61 41.14
C THR A 56 39.92 -33.12 39.76
N LEU A 57 40.84 -33.83 39.11
CA LEU A 57 41.30 -33.53 37.74
C LEU A 57 40.15 -33.66 36.73
N GLN A 58 39.34 -34.71 36.84
CA GLN A 58 38.19 -34.91 35.95
C GLN A 58 37.20 -33.74 36.05
N THR A 59 36.93 -33.27 37.27
CA THR A 59 36.06 -32.10 37.50
C THR A 59 36.64 -30.83 36.88
N GLN A 60 37.96 -30.62 37.00
CA GLN A 60 38.64 -29.47 36.39
C GLN A 60 38.63 -29.53 34.85
N ILE A 61 38.77 -30.72 34.27
CA ILE A 61 38.68 -30.93 32.81
C ILE A 61 37.28 -30.56 32.30
N THR A 62 36.23 -31.02 32.97
CA THR A 62 34.84 -30.67 32.60
C THR A 62 34.61 -29.16 32.65
N LEU A 63 35.05 -28.50 33.73
CA LEU A 63 34.93 -27.04 33.87
C LEU A 63 35.65 -26.28 32.75
N LEU A 64 36.86 -26.72 32.36
CA LEU A 64 37.62 -26.11 31.27
C LEU A 64 36.95 -26.31 29.90
N GLN A 65 36.33 -27.48 29.68
CA GLN A 65 35.58 -27.75 28.45
C GLN A 65 34.33 -26.88 28.32
N GLU A 66 33.59 -26.70 29.42
CA GLU A 66 32.42 -25.80 29.47
C GLU A 66 32.81 -24.34 29.22
N GLN A 67 33.93 -23.88 29.80
CA GLN A 67 34.46 -22.54 29.54
C GLN A 67 34.87 -22.33 28.07
N ALA A 68 35.46 -23.34 27.43
CA ALA A 68 35.85 -23.27 26.03
C ALA A 68 34.64 -23.16 25.09
N LEU A 69 33.55 -23.88 25.37
CA LEU A 69 32.29 -23.78 24.63
C LEU A 69 31.67 -22.38 24.78
N LEU A 70 31.58 -21.87 26.00
CA LEU A 70 31.09 -20.52 26.29
C LEU A 70 31.89 -19.43 25.57
N ALA A 71 33.22 -19.57 25.52
CA ALA A 71 34.10 -18.65 24.80
C ALA A 71 33.85 -18.70 23.28
N SER A 72 33.56 -19.87 22.72
CA SER A 72 33.20 -20.04 21.31
C SER A 72 31.89 -19.32 20.98
N ASP A 73 30.83 -19.56 21.76
CA ASP A 73 29.52 -18.93 21.56
C ASP A 73 29.58 -17.41 21.68
N LEU A 74 30.38 -16.89 22.62
CA LEU A 74 30.62 -15.45 22.77
C LEU A 74 31.36 -14.86 21.57
N THR A 75 32.30 -15.60 20.99
CA THR A 75 33.07 -15.16 19.82
C THR A 75 32.18 -15.08 18.59
N GLU A 76 31.32 -16.08 18.37
CA GLU A 76 30.38 -16.09 17.25
C GLU A 76 29.36 -14.95 17.36
N ASN A 77 28.81 -14.72 18.56
CA ASN A 77 27.91 -13.58 18.82
C ASN A 77 28.58 -12.22 18.57
N LEU A 78 29.87 -12.08 18.90
CA LEU A 78 30.64 -10.87 18.63
C LEU A 78 30.81 -10.61 17.13
N GLU A 79 31.08 -11.65 16.33
CA GLU A 79 31.15 -11.53 14.87
C GLU A 79 29.80 -11.16 14.26
N GLN A 80 28.72 -11.81 14.71
CA GLN A 80 27.36 -11.48 14.25
C GLN A 80 26.99 -10.02 14.57
N ASN A 81 27.29 -9.54 15.78
CA ASN A 81 27.05 -8.13 16.15
C ASN A 81 27.86 -7.14 15.30
N LYS A 82 29.12 -7.48 14.94
CA LYS A 82 29.89 -6.66 13.99
C LYS A 82 29.20 -6.55 12.63
N LEU A 83 28.69 -7.67 12.12
CA LEU A 83 28.00 -7.72 10.83
C LEU A 83 26.71 -6.88 10.86
N ILE A 84 25.91 -7.03 11.92
CA ILE A 84 24.67 -6.27 12.13
C ILE A 84 24.99 -4.76 12.20
N ASN A 85 26.03 -4.37 12.93
CA ASN A 85 26.43 -2.96 13.03
C ASN A 85 26.86 -2.38 11.68
N GLN A 86 27.57 -3.15 10.84
CA GLN A 86 27.90 -2.71 9.48
C GLN A 86 26.64 -2.51 8.63
N GLN A 87 25.65 -3.38 8.78
CA GLN A 87 24.38 -3.30 8.05
C GLN A 87 23.54 -2.09 8.51
N ILE A 88 23.52 -1.81 9.81
CA ILE A 88 22.89 -0.62 10.38
C ILE A 88 23.57 0.64 9.83
N GLN A 89 24.91 0.66 9.75
CA GLN A 89 25.64 1.81 9.22
C GLN A 89 25.28 2.10 7.76
N ILE A 90 25.17 1.06 6.92
CA ILE A 90 24.74 1.22 5.52
C ILE A 90 23.33 1.82 5.42
N GLN A 91 22.42 1.43 6.31
CA GLN A 91 21.07 2.01 6.36
C GLN A 91 21.07 3.47 6.80
N ILE A 92 21.90 3.83 7.79
CA ILE A 92 22.07 5.22 8.23
C ILE A 92 22.58 6.08 7.08
N ASP A 93 23.63 5.63 6.38
CA ASP A 93 24.20 6.37 5.26
C ASP A 93 23.18 6.57 4.13
N HIS A 94 22.34 5.56 3.87
CA HIS A 94 21.25 5.66 2.89
C HIS A 94 20.20 6.71 3.29
N LEU A 95 19.75 6.69 4.55
CA LEU A 95 18.80 7.67 5.08
C LEU A 95 19.36 9.09 5.07
N GLU A 96 20.66 9.25 5.30
CA GLU A 96 21.32 10.55 5.25
C GLU A 96 21.36 11.12 3.83
N GLN A 97 21.59 10.28 2.82
CA GLN A 97 21.47 10.68 1.40
C GLN A 97 20.02 11.05 1.01
N GLU A 98 19.04 10.28 1.46
CA GLU A 98 17.63 10.59 1.20
C GLU A 98 17.22 11.92 1.84
N LYS A 99 17.68 12.18 3.07
CA LYS A 99 17.47 13.46 3.77
C LYS A 99 18.03 14.64 2.96
N ILE A 100 19.24 14.52 2.42
CA ILE A 100 19.85 15.56 1.57
C ILE A 100 18.99 15.80 0.33
N GLY A 101 18.58 14.74 -0.37
CA GLY A 101 17.74 14.88 -1.57
C GLY A 101 16.35 15.47 -1.29
N LEU A 102 15.78 15.24 -0.11
CA LEU A 102 14.54 15.89 0.32
C LEU A 102 14.76 17.37 0.65
N GLN A 103 15.86 17.73 1.30
CA GLN A 103 16.19 19.13 1.58
C GLN A 103 16.37 19.94 0.30
N GLU A 104 17.04 19.40 -0.70
CA GLU A 104 17.18 20.05 -2.02
C GLU A 104 15.83 20.32 -2.68
N LYS A 105 14.91 19.34 -2.65
CA LYS A 105 13.55 19.51 -3.19
C LYS A 105 12.75 20.57 -2.43
N ILE A 106 12.91 20.66 -1.11
CA ILE A 106 12.25 21.69 -0.29
C ILE A 106 12.76 23.07 -0.69
N ILE A 107 14.08 23.26 -0.80
CA ILE A 107 14.70 24.53 -1.23
C ILE A 107 14.18 24.95 -2.60
N GLN A 108 14.11 24.01 -3.55
CA GLN A 108 13.59 24.30 -4.89
C GLN A 108 12.10 24.69 -4.87
N THR A 109 11.30 24.01 -4.06
CA THR A 109 9.86 24.30 -3.92
C THR A 109 9.64 25.67 -3.28
N GLU A 110 10.46 26.02 -2.29
CA GLU A 110 10.41 27.32 -1.63
C GLU A 110 10.78 28.45 -2.60
N ALA A 111 11.81 28.27 -3.42
CA ALA A 111 12.16 29.21 -4.48
C ALA A 111 11.01 29.41 -5.50
N ASN A 112 10.41 28.32 -5.98
CA ASN A 112 9.28 28.38 -6.90
C ASN A 112 8.06 29.10 -6.28
N ASN A 113 7.79 28.87 -4.99
CA ASN A 113 6.71 29.55 -4.28
C ASN A 113 6.95 31.06 -4.14
N GLN A 114 8.20 31.48 -3.90
CA GLN A 114 8.55 32.90 -3.86
C GLN A 114 8.35 33.56 -5.22
N GLU A 115 8.74 32.89 -6.31
CA GLU A 115 8.52 33.40 -7.67
C GLU A 115 7.02 33.55 -8.00
N LEU A 116 6.21 32.54 -7.65
CA LEU A 116 4.76 32.61 -7.82
C LEU A 116 4.14 33.76 -7.01
N LYS A 117 4.63 34.00 -5.79
CA LYS A 117 4.17 35.12 -4.96
C LYS A 117 4.48 36.47 -5.62
N PHE A 118 5.67 36.63 -6.17
CA PHE A 118 6.05 37.84 -6.92
C PHE A 118 5.16 38.05 -8.16
N GLN A 119 4.86 36.98 -8.90
CA GLN A 119 3.94 37.04 -10.04
C GLN A 119 2.52 37.44 -9.61
N GLN A 120 2.04 36.91 -8.47
CA GLN A 120 0.73 37.25 -7.92
C GLN A 120 0.64 38.74 -7.53
N GLU A 121 1.66 39.27 -6.84
CA GLU A 121 1.73 40.69 -6.47
C GLU A 121 1.71 41.60 -7.71
N SER A 122 2.48 41.25 -8.75
CA SER A 122 2.48 41.98 -10.02
C SER A 122 1.10 42.00 -10.70
N LEU A 123 0.38 40.88 -10.68
CA LEU A 123 -0.98 40.80 -11.24
C LEU A 123 -1.98 41.63 -10.45
N ILE A 124 -1.86 41.67 -9.12
CA ILE A 124 -2.70 42.51 -8.26
C ILE A 124 -2.48 43.99 -8.59
N GLU A 125 -1.23 44.42 -8.73
CA GLU A 125 -0.89 45.81 -9.07
C GLU A 125 -1.43 46.20 -10.46
N GLN A 126 -1.30 45.31 -11.45
CA GLN A 126 -1.89 45.52 -12.78
C GLN A 126 -3.43 45.65 -12.72
N LYS A 127 -4.07 44.85 -11.88
CA LYS A 127 -5.52 44.90 -11.67
C LYS A 127 -5.95 46.23 -11.06
N GLU A 128 -5.28 46.70 -10.01
CA GLU A 128 -5.56 48.01 -9.40
C GLU A 128 -5.37 49.16 -10.41
N GLN A 129 -4.32 49.11 -11.24
CA GLN A 129 -4.12 50.12 -12.29
C GLN A 129 -5.25 50.13 -13.31
N LEU A 130 -5.81 48.95 -13.66
CA LEU A 130 -6.97 48.85 -14.55
C LEU A 130 -8.25 49.34 -13.87
N GLU A 131 -8.50 48.99 -12.62
CA GLU A 131 -9.65 49.49 -11.85
C GLU A 131 -9.63 51.02 -11.71
N ASN A 132 -8.46 51.61 -11.46
CA ASN A 132 -8.28 53.07 -11.43
C ASN A 132 -8.56 53.73 -12.79
N LYS A 133 -8.09 53.11 -13.90
CA LYS A 133 -8.39 53.56 -15.26
C LYS A 133 -9.87 53.42 -15.63
N ILE A 134 -10.55 52.42 -15.09
CA ILE A 134 -11.99 52.17 -15.27
C ILE A 134 -12.85 53.12 -14.40
N SER A 135 -12.30 53.66 -13.30
CA SER A 135 -13.00 54.59 -12.41
C SER A 135 -12.92 56.06 -12.88
N GLN A 136 -11.87 56.44 -13.63
CA GLN A 136 -11.74 57.78 -14.24
C GLN A 136 -12.79 58.21 -15.30
N PRO A 137 -13.50 57.34 -16.05
CA PRO A 137 -14.39 57.80 -17.13
C PRO A 137 -15.77 58.28 -16.70
N GLN A 138 -16.11 58.29 -15.40
CA GLN A 138 -17.45 58.73 -14.95
C GLN A 138 -17.71 60.22 -15.20
N ASP A 139 -16.67 61.08 -15.15
CA ASP A 139 -16.81 62.50 -15.49
C ASP A 139 -16.78 62.74 -17.02
N ASN A 140 -16.21 61.80 -17.78
CA ASN A 140 -16.10 61.91 -19.24
C ASN A 140 -17.37 61.41 -19.96
N TYR A 141 -18.13 60.49 -19.36
CA TYR A 141 -19.35 59.92 -19.96
C TYR A 141 -20.47 60.97 -20.13
N LYS A 142 -20.60 61.92 -19.20
CA LYS A 142 -21.55 63.05 -19.31
C LYS A 142 -21.19 64.04 -20.42
N ALA A 143 -19.90 64.29 -20.65
CA ALA A 143 -19.44 65.13 -21.76
C ALA A 143 -19.65 64.45 -23.13
N ILE A 144 -19.50 63.12 -23.18
CA ILE A 144 -19.71 62.29 -24.38
C ILE A 144 -21.20 62.19 -24.75
N GLU A 145 -22.12 62.16 -23.79
CA GLU A 145 -23.57 62.17 -24.06
C GLU A 145 -24.03 63.47 -24.73
N GLN A 146 -23.51 64.62 -24.27
CA GLN A 146 -23.78 65.93 -24.90
C GLN A 146 -23.10 66.07 -26.27
N GLY A 147 -21.95 65.43 -26.47
CA GLY A 147 -21.27 65.34 -27.77
C GLY A 147 -21.99 64.44 -28.79
N LYS A 148 -22.64 63.36 -28.35
CA LYS A 148 -23.40 62.41 -29.20
C LYS A 148 -24.59 63.05 -29.91
N ILE A 149 -25.31 63.96 -29.25
CA ILE A 149 -26.46 64.66 -29.85
C ILE A 149 -26.00 65.62 -30.96
N LYS A 150 -24.81 66.24 -30.82
CA LYS A 150 -24.22 67.09 -31.86
C LYS A 150 -23.59 66.29 -33.01
N LEU A 151 -23.01 65.12 -32.74
CA LEU A 151 -22.37 64.25 -33.75
C LEU A 151 -23.34 63.42 -34.59
N HIS A 152 -24.52 63.09 -34.07
CA HIS A 152 -25.57 62.39 -34.83
C HIS A 152 -26.04 63.20 -36.06
N ASN A 153 -25.86 64.53 -36.05
CA ASN A 153 -26.20 65.41 -37.16
C ASN A 153 -25.07 65.60 -38.18
N MET A 154 -23.88 65.01 -37.99
CA MET A 154 -22.72 65.26 -38.86
C MET A 154 -21.98 64.00 -39.35
N GLY A 155 -22.33 62.81 -38.85
CA GLY A 155 -21.56 61.58 -39.06
C GLY A 155 -22.03 60.63 -40.16
N ARG A 156 -22.54 61.13 -41.29
CA ARG A 156 -22.65 60.31 -42.51
C ARG A 156 -21.25 60.25 -43.15
N GLY A 157 -20.30 59.54 -42.54
CA GLY A 157 -18.96 59.32 -43.10
C GLY A 157 -17.82 59.09 -42.09
N LEU A 158 -17.24 57.88 -42.15
CA LEU A 158 -15.82 57.53 -41.93
C LEU A 158 -15.29 57.16 -40.51
N SER A 159 -15.16 55.85 -40.31
CA SER A 159 -13.97 55.11 -39.84
C SER A 159 -13.42 55.32 -38.40
N GLN A 160 -14.06 54.69 -37.40
CA GLN A 160 -13.40 54.26 -36.15
C GLN A 160 -13.63 52.77 -35.79
N ASP A 161 -14.51 52.06 -36.49
CA ASP A 161 -14.92 50.68 -36.18
C ASP A 161 -13.80 49.64 -36.40
N HIS A 162 -12.91 49.86 -37.38
CA HIS A 162 -11.87 48.90 -37.72
C HIS A 162 -10.76 48.78 -36.67
N LYS A 163 -10.47 49.84 -35.90
CA LYS A 163 -9.35 49.85 -34.93
C LYS A 163 -9.72 49.15 -33.62
N LEU A 164 -11.00 49.22 -33.21
CA LEU A 164 -11.52 48.52 -32.04
C LEU A 164 -11.69 47.03 -32.33
N LYS A 165 -12.24 46.70 -33.52
CA LYS A 165 -12.37 45.33 -33.99
C LYS A 165 -11.04 44.59 -34.04
N ALA A 166 -9.99 45.21 -34.59
CA ALA A 166 -8.66 44.61 -34.64
C ALA A 166 -8.03 44.41 -33.25
N LYS A 167 -8.33 45.26 -32.26
CA LYS A 167 -7.89 45.08 -30.87
C LYS A 167 -8.59 43.91 -30.20
N LEU A 168 -9.91 43.80 -30.36
CA LEU A 168 -10.71 42.71 -29.81
C LEU A 168 -10.33 41.36 -30.44
N GLU A 169 -10.12 41.31 -31.76
CA GLU A 169 -9.65 40.08 -32.43
C GLU A 169 -8.29 39.62 -31.90
N LYS A 170 -7.37 40.56 -31.63
CA LYS A 170 -6.07 40.23 -31.02
C LYS A 170 -6.20 39.71 -29.59
N GLU A 171 -7.09 40.29 -28.80
CA GLU A 171 -7.33 39.87 -27.41
C GLU A 171 -8.02 38.51 -27.34
N ILE A 172 -9.01 38.26 -28.21
CA ILE A 172 -9.65 36.94 -28.36
C ILE A 172 -8.60 35.88 -28.74
N ALA A 173 -7.76 36.15 -29.72
CA ALA A 173 -6.71 35.21 -30.13
C ALA A 173 -5.72 34.91 -28.99
N GLN A 174 -5.38 35.91 -28.17
CA GLN A 174 -4.52 35.71 -26.99
C GLN A 174 -5.22 34.86 -25.91
N LEU A 175 -6.51 35.07 -25.68
CA LEU A 175 -7.30 34.28 -24.73
C LEU A 175 -7.48 32.84 -25.21
N GLU A 176 -7.71 32.62 -26.51
CA GLU A 176 -7.78 31.29 -27.11
C GLU A 176 -6.47 30.52 -26.93
N GLN A 177 -5.32 31.17 -27.12
CA GLN A 177 -4.02 30.54 -26.88
C GLN A 177 -3.79 30.19 -25.40
N LYS A 178 -4.17 31.08 -24.47
CA LYS A 178 -4.10 30.80 -23.03
C LYS A 178 -4.98 29.61 -22.65
N LEU A 179 -6.20 29.53 -23.19
CA LEU A 179 -7.12 28.42 -22.95
C LEU A 179 -6.54 27.09 -23.46
N ILE A 180 -5.90 27.07 -24.63
CA ILE A 180 -5.23 25.87 -25.16
C ILE A 180 -4.11 25.40 -24.22
N ILE A 181 -3.29 26.32 -23.71
CA ILE A 181 -2.21 25.99 -22.76
C ILE A 181 -2.79 25.45 -21.45
N GLU A 182 -3.85 26.08 -20.93
CA GLU A 182 -4.53 25.63 -19.71
C GLU A 182 -5.11 24.22 -19.86
N ASP A 183 -5.76 23.93 -21.00
CA ASP A 183 -6.26 22.59 -21.32
C ASP A 183 -5.14 21.55 -21.41
N GLN A 184 -3.98 21.91 -21.97
CA GLN A 184 -2.80 21.04 -22.02
C GLN A 184 -2.24 20.75 -20.63
N ILE A 185 -2.11 21.77 -19.78
CA ILE A 185 -1.66 21.60 -18.39
C ILE A 185 -2.63 20.70 -17.63
N LYS A 186 -3.94 20.94 -17.77
CA LYS A 186 -4.97 20.11 -17.14
C LYS A 186 -4.88 18.65 -17.58
N MET A 187 -4.65 18.40 -18.86
CA MET A 187 -4.46 17.04 -19.40
C MET A 187 -3.21 16.37 -18.81
N GLN A 188 -2.07 17.08 -18.74
CA GLN A 188 -0.84 16.55 -18.13
C GLN A 188 -1.01 16.26 -16.63
N LEU A 189 -1.64 17.17 -15.88
CA LEU A 189 -1.91 16.97 -14.46
C LEU A 189 -2.81 15.76 -14.22
N THR A 190 -3.84 15.58 -15.05
CA THR A 190 -4.73 14.42 -14.97
C THR A 190 -3.97 13.10 -15.21
N GLN A 191 -3.06 13.08 -16.17
CA GLN A 191 -2.21 11.90 -16.44
C GLN A 191 -1.27 11.61 -15.26
N VAL A 192 -0.63 12.63 -14.70
CA VAL A 192 0.27 12.47 -13.54
C VAL A 192 -0.50 11.96 -12.33
N LEU A 193 -1.69 12.51 -12.05
CA LEU A 193 -2.56 12.04 -10.97
C LEU A 193 -2.94 10.57 -11.16
N GLN A 194 -3.31 10.17 -12.38
CA GLN A 194 -3.64 8.78 -12.68
C GLN A 194 -2.45 7.85 -12.41
N ILE A 195 -1.24 8.20 -12.89
CA ILE A 195 -0.03 7.40 -12.65
C ILE A 195 0.25 7.25 -11.14
N LYS A 196 0.04 8.33 -10.36
CA LYS A 196 0.23 8.29 -8.91
C LYS A 196 -0.82 7.42 -8.23
N GLU A 197 -2.08 7.51 -8.65
CA GLU A 197 -3.17 6.69 -8.12
C GLU A 197 -2.93 5.20 -8.43
N ASP A 198 -2.53 4.87 -9.66
CA ASP A 198 -2.16 3.51 -10.06
C ASP A 198 -0.99 2.97 -9.22
N LYS A 199 0.00 3.82 -8.92
CA LYS A 199 1.15 3.42 -8.10
C LYS A 199 0.76 3.18 -6.64
N VAL A 200 -0.10 4.02 -6.08
CA VAL A 200 -0.65 3.82 -4.73
C VAL A 200 -1.41 2.50 -4.67
N ASN A 201 -2.27 2.23 -5.66
CA ASN A 201 -3.03 0.99 -5.74
C ASN A 201 -2.09 -0.24 -5.81
N GLU A 202 -1.01 -0.17 -6.58
CA GLU A 202 0.00 -1.24 -6.65
C GLU A 202 0.66 -1.51 -5.29
N LEU A 203 1.03 -0.44 -4.56
CA LEU A 203 1.65 -0.55 -3.25
C LEU A 203 0.67 -1.10 -2.20
N GLU A 204 -0.59 -0.67 -2.20
CA GLU A 204 -1.64 -1.21 -1.33
C GLU A 204 -1.85 -2.71 -1.58
N GLN A 205 -1.83 -3.16 -2.84
CA GLN A 205 -1.91 -4.59 -3.17
C GLN A 205 -0.71 -5.38 -2.66
N ARG A 206 0.52 -4.85 -2.82
CA ARG A 206 1.73 -5.50 -2.30
C ARG A 206 1.70 -5.63 -0.78
N LEU A 207 1.20 -4.61 -0.07
CA LEU A 207 1.07 -4.63 1.38
C LEU A 207 0.13 -5.77 1.84
N VAL A 208 -1.01 -5.95 1.16
CA VAL A 208 -1.96 -7.04 1.45
C VAL A 208 -1.31 -8.41 1.29
N VAL A 209 -0.48 -8.61 0.26
CA VAL A 209 0.26 -9.87 0.05
C VAL A 209 1.26 -10.13 1.17
N LEU A 210 2.04 -9.11 1.55
CA LEU A 210 3.04 -9.23 2.63
C LEU A 210 2.39 -9.53 3.98
N ASP A 211 1.26 -8.88 4.29
CA ASP A 211 0.49 -9.15 5.50
C ASP A 211 -0.02 -10.60 5.52
N TYR A 212 -0.54 -11.10 4.39
CA TYR A 212 -0.98 -12.48 4.26
C TYR A 212 0.16 -13.49 4.47
N GLU A 213 1.32 -13.25 3.86
CA GLU A 213 2.51 -14.09 4.09
C GLU A 213 2.98 -14.07 5.55
N ARG A 214 2.91 -12.91 6.22
CA ARG A 214 3.24 -12.80 7.65
C ARG A 214 2.25 -13.61 8.48
N ILE A 215 0.95 -13.53 8.19
CA ILE A 215 -0.10 -14.30 8.85
C ILE A 215 0.15 -15.80 8.72
N GLU A 216 0.47 -16.29 7.53
CA GLU A 216 0.76 -17.72 7.32
C GLU A 216 2.00 -18.17 8.10
N ARG A 217 3.10 -17.39 8.06
CA ARG A 217 4.30 -17.68 8.86
C ARG A 217 4.02 -17.71 10.37
N LEU A 218 3.16 -16.80 10.86
CA LEU A 218 2.77 -16.77 12.27
C LEU A 218 1.93 -18.00 12.64
N LYS A 219 0.97 -18.41 11.81
CA LYS A 219 0.18 -19.62 12.03
C LYS A 219 1.03 -20.88 12.08
N ASP A 220 2.04 -20.99 11.22
CA ASP A 220 2.91 -22.16 11.22
C ASP A 220 3.78 -22.21 12.47
N LYS A 221 4.32 -21.07 12.92
CA LYS A 221 5.00 -20.96 14.21
C LYS A 221 4.07 -21.27 15.40
N GLU A 222 2.81 -20.83 15.35
CA GLU A 222 1.81 -21.17 16.36
C GLU A 222 1.65 -22.69 16.47
N LYS A 223 1.49 -23.39 15.34
CA LYS A 223 1.38 -24.86 15.31
C LYS A 223 2.63 -25.55 15.85
N GLU A 224 3.82 -25.09 15.48
CA GLU A 224 5.09 -25.66 15.97
C GLU A 224 5.21 -25.50 17.49
N LEU A 225 4.93 -24.29 18.00
CA LEU A 225 5.00 -24.00 19.42
C LEU A 225 3.94 -24.78 20.22
N SER A 226 2.73 -24.97 19.66
CA SER A 226 1.70 -25.82 20.26
C SER A 226 2.18 -27.27 20.45
N LYS A 227 2.87 -27.84 19.45
CA LYS A 227 3.45 -29.20 19.56
C LYS A 227 4.49 -29.28 20.67
N VAL A 228 5.38 -28.30 20.77
CA VAL A 228 6.39 -28.24 21.84
C VAL A 228 5.73 -28.17 23.22
N ILE A 229 4.71 -27.32 23.38
CA ILE A 229 3.96 -27.22 24.65
C ILE A 229 3.27 -28.55 24.98
N GLU A 230 2.67 -29.22 23.99
CA GLU A 230 2.04 -30.53 24.16
C GLU A 230 3.04 -31.61 24.59
N GLU A 231 4.23 -31.66 23.97
CA GLU A 231 5.31 -32.55 24.37
C GLU A 231 5.76 -32.31 25.82
N LEU A 232 5.92 -31.04 26.23
CA LEU A 232 6.27 -30.69 27.61
C LEU A 232 5.17 -31.09 28.60
N VAL A 233 3.90 -30.95 28.23
CA VAL A 233 2.76 -31.40 29.04
C VAL A 233 2.79 -32.93 29.18
N ASN A 234 3.06 -33.67 28.10
CA ASN A 234 3.12 -35.13 28.11
C ASN A 234 4.26 -35.67 28.99
N LYS A 235 5.44 -35.02 28.98
CA LYS A 235 6.55 -35.37 29.89
C LYS A 235 6.12 -35.22 31.36
N LEU A 236 5.48 -34.11 31.70
CA LEU A 236 5.00 -33.86 33.07
C LEU A 236 3.92 -34.85 33.52
N THR A 237 2.99 -35.24 32.63
CA THR A 237 1.95 -36.23 32.97
C THR A 237 2.48 -37.66 33.07
N SER A 238 3.61 -37.97 32.42
CA SER A 238 4.29 -39.27 32.52
C SER A 238 5.09 -39.48 33.82
N GLY A 239 5.15 -38.46 34.68
CA GLY A 239 5.86 -38.51 35.97
C GLY A 239 7.27 -37.91 35.95
N GLU A 240 7.74 -37.45 34.78
CA GLU A 240 9.02 -36.75 34.59
C GLU A 240 8.86 -35.28 35.03
N ASN A 241 8.85 -35.04 36.34
CA ASN A 241 8.55 -33.72 36.90
C ASN A 241 9.80 -33.02 37.46
N THR A 242 10.47 -32.24 36.62
CA THR A 242 11.58 -31.36 37.03
C THR A 242 11.14 -29.89 37.06
N LYS A 243 11.75 -29.10 37.96
CA LYS A 243 11.52 -27.64 38.02
C LYS A 243 11.87 -26.94 36.70
N GLU A 244 12.78 -27.50 35.91
CA GLU A 244 13.17 -26.97 34.60
C GLU A 244 12.07 -27.14 33.56
N ILE A 245 11.44 -28.32 33.46
CA ILE A 245 10.35 -28.57 32.51
C ILE A 245 9.16 -27.63 32.80
N HIS A 246 8.86 -27.36 34.08
CA HIS A 246 7.84 -26.37 34.44
C HIS A 246 8.20 -24.95 33.98
N LYS A 247 9.44 -24.49 34.22
CA LYS A 247 9.89 -23.16 33.77
C LYS A 247 9.89 -23.04 32.25
N GLU A 248 10.31 -24.08 31.54
CA GLU A 248 10.32 -24.09 30.07
C GLU A 248 8.89 -24.02 29.51
N LYS A 249 7.96 -24.82 30.06
CA LYS A 249 6.54 -24.77 29.68
C LYS A 249 5.96 -23.38 29.91
N GLU A 250 6.19 -22.77 31.07
CA GLU A 250 5.72 -21.40 31.35
C GLU A 250 6.30 -20.39 30.37
N SER A 251 7.58 -20.52 30.03
CA SER A 251 8.24 -19.66 29.04
C SER A 251 7.60 -19.79 27.65
N LYS A 252 7.41 -21.03 27.18
CA LYS A 252 6.79 -21.31 25.88
C LYS A 252 5.32 -20.90 25.83
N GLN A 253 4.61 -21.01 26.94
CA GLN A 253 3.24 -20.51 27.05
C GLN A 253 3.16 -18.97 26.95
N ARG A 254 4.13 -18.23 27.50
CA ARG A 254 4.21 -16.77 27.32
C ARG A 254 4.50 -16.40 25.86
N GLU A 255 5.47 -17.08 25.25
CA GLU A 255 5.78 -16.93 23.82
C GLU A 255 4.54 -17.17 22.93
N MET A 256 3.72 -18.18 23.27
CA MET A 256 2.46 -18.46 22.57
C MET A 256 1.46 -17.30 22.68
N VAL A 257 1.28 -16.73 23.87
CA VAL A 257 0.36 -15.60 24.08
C VAL A 257 0.81 -14.38 23.28
N GLU A 258 2.11 -14.07 23.27
CA GLU A 258 2.67 -12.97 22.48
C GLU A 258 2.46 -13.19 20.97
N LEU A 259 2.71 -14.41 20.49
CA LEU A 259 2.51 -14.78 19.09
C LEU A 259 1.04 -14.67 18.68
N GLN A 260 0.11 -15.17 19.50
CA GLN A 260 -1.32 -15.05 19.26
C GLN A 260 -1.79 -13.59 19.24
N GLN A 261 -1.22 -12.75 20.11
CA GLN A 261 -1.50 -11.32 20.10
C GLN A 261 -0.98 -10.66 18.82
N GLU A 262 0.21 -11.02 18.35
CA GLU A 262 0.76 -10.51 17.08
C GLU A 262 -0.10 -10.97 15.89
N LEU A 263 -0.45 -12.26 15.82
CA LEU A 263 -1.30 -12.83 14.78
C LEU A 263 -2.67 -12.13 14.72
N SER A 264 -3.28 -11.86 15.87
CA SER A 264 -4.54 -11.13 15.96
C SER A 264 -4.41 -9.70 15.42
N LYS A 265 -3.35 -8.97 15.81
CA LYS A 265 -3.06 -7.60 15.33
C LYS A 265 -2.83 -7.57 13.82
N THR A 266 -1.97 -8.45 13.29
CA THR A 266 -1.67 -8.51 11.85
C THR A 266 -2.90 -8.91 11.04
N SER A 267 -3.70 -9.87 11.53
CA SER A 267 -4.94 -10.28 10.88
C SER A 267 -5.96 -9.14 10.83
N ALA A 268 -6.15 -8.42 11.93
CA ALA A 268 -7.04 -7.26 11.98
C ALA A 268 -6.61 -6.17 10.98
N PHE A 269 -5.31 -5.89 10.89
CA PHE A 269 -4.76 -4.95 9.92
C PHE A 269 -4.99 -5.40 8.47
N TYR A 270 -4.69 -6.67 8.16
CA TYR A 270 -4.94 -7.28 6.85
C TYR A 270 -6.40 -7.14 6.40
N TYR A 271 -7.35 -7.53 7.25
CA TYR A 271 -8.78 -7.42 6.92
C TYR A 271 -9.26 -5.97 6.81
N SER A 272 -8.73 -5.07 7.65
CA SER A 272 -9.03 -3.63 7.58
C SER A 272 -8.56 -3.02 6.25
N ASN A 273 -7.34 -3.36 5.80
CA ASN A 273 -6.80 -2.89 4.53
C ASN A 273 -7.60 -3.39 3.33
N LYS A 274 -7.94 -4.69 3.29
CA LYS A 274 -8.78 -5.25 2.23
C LYS A 274 -10.16 -4.59 2.17
N LYS A 275 -10.76 -4.33 3.32
CA LYS A 275 -12.02 -3.59 3.42
C LYS A 275 -11.89 -2.16 2.88
N LYS A 276 -10.82 -1.46 3.26
CA LYS A 276 -10.53 -0.09 2.77
C LYS A 276 -10.38 -0.06 1.26
N GLN A 277 -9.70 -1.05 0.67
CA GLN A 277 -9.52 -1.18 -0.77
C GLN A 277 -10.86 -1.33 -1.51
N VAL A 278 -11.77 -2.18 -1.01
CA VAL A 278 -13.12 -2.34 -1.60
C VAL A 278 -13.89 -1.02 -1.56
N LEU A 279 -13.86 -0.31 -0.43
CA LEU A 279 -14.55 0.97 -0.27
C LEU A 279 -13.95 2.09 -1.15
N ASN A 280 -12.62 2.14 -1.28
CA ASN A 280 -11.94 3.08 -2.17
C ASN A 280 -12.35 2.84 -3.62
N GLN A 281 -12.38 1.59 -4.06
CA GLN A 281 -12.77 1.26 -5.42
C GLN A 281 -14.25 1.59 -5.70
N ALA A 282 -15.13 1.36 -4.73
CA ALA A 282 -16.54 1.77 -4.82
C ALA A 282 -16.68 3.30 -4.94
N ASN A 283 -15.92 4.06 -4.15
CA ASN A 283 -15.88 5.53 -4.25
C ASN A 283 -15.38 5.99 -5.62
N ASN A 284 -14.33 5.37 -6.15
CA ASN A 284 -13.79 5.67 -7.46
C ASN A 284 -14.81 5.42 -8.57
N PHE A 285 -15.56 4.32 -8.49
CA PHE A 285 -16.67 4.05 -9.41
C PHE A 285 -17.77 5.12 -9.32
N LEU A 286 -18.22 5.50 -8.13
CA LEU A 286 -19.24 6.55 -7.98
C LEU A 286 -18.77 7.91 -8.49
N LYS A 287 -17.48 8.23 -8.32
CA LYS A 287 -16.87 9.45 -8.88
C LYS A 287 -16.83 9.40 -10.40
N ALA A 288 -16.45 8.26 -11.00
CA ALA A 288 -16.49 8.07 -12.44
C ALA A 288 -17.92 8.16 -12.99
N LYS A 289 -18.90 7.59 -12.28
CA LYS A 289 -20.33 7.66 -12.64
C LYS A 289 -20.86 9.10 -12.58
N ASP A 290 -20.41 9.90 -11.61
CA ASP A 290 -20.71 11.33 -11.50
C ASP A 290 -20.12 12.16 -12.65
N ASN A 291 -18.85 11.91 -12.99
CA ASN A 291 -18.18 12.55 -14.12
C ASN A 291 -18.85 12.19 -15.46
N PHE A 292 -19.24 10.93 -15.62
CA PHE A 292 -20.00 10.47 -16.78
C PHE A 292 -21.36 11.16 -16.88
N LEU A 293 -22.08 11.28 -15.76
CA LEU A 293 -23.34 12.01 -15.70
C LEU A 293 -23.17 13.47 -16.13
N ALA A 294 -22.18 14.18 -15.58
CA ALA A 294 -21.88 15.57 -15.96
C ALA A 294 -21.54 15.70 -17.45
N SER A 295 -20.74 14.77 -17.98
CA SER A 295 -20.37 14.72 -19.40
C SER A 295 -21.60 14.49 -20.29
N ARG A 296 -22.55 13.67 -19.84
CA ARG A 296 -23.83 13.43 -20.54
C ARG A 296 -24.70 14.69 -20.58
N GLU A 297 -24.81 15.41 -19.48
CA GLU A 297 -25.56 16.67 -19.41
C GLU A 297 -24.96 17.74 -20.33
N GLU A 298 -23.64 17.87 -20.31
CA GLU A 298 -22.91 18.78 -21.19
C GLU A 298 -23.09 18.41 -22.66
N ALA A 299 -22.98 17.12 -22.99
CA ALA A 299 -23.20 16.62 -24.34
C ALA A 299 -24.61 16.96 -24.83
N ILE A 300 -25.66 16.66 -24.04
CA ILE A 300 -27.04 17.01 -24.38
C ILE A 300 -27.17 18.51 -24.68
N LYS A 301 -26.60 19.37 -23.83
CA LYS A 301 -26.66 20.84 -24.02
C LYS A 301 -25.97 21.27 -25.32
N LYS A 302 -24.77 20.73 -25.61
CA LYS A 302 -24.01 21.05 -26.84
C LYS A 302 -24.71 20.55 -28.09
N LEU A 303 -25.21 19.32 -28.07
CA LEU A 303 -25.96 18.71 -29.18
C LEU A 303 -27.25 19.50 -29.47
N GLN A 304 -27.98 19.92 -28.44
CA GLN A 304 -29.17 20.78 -28.58
C GLN A 304 -28.82 22.10 -29.27
N ASN A 305 -27.71 22.73 -28.87
CA ASN A 305 -27.26 23.98 -29.45
C ASN A 305 -26.87 23.80 -30.92
N CYS A 306 -26.24 22.69 -31.28
CA CYS A 306 -25.94 22.34 -32.67
C CYS A 306 -27.25 22.27 -33.50
N CYS A 307 -28.27 21.55 -33.02
CA CYS A 307 -29.56 21.43 -33.69
C CYS A 307 -30.26 22.78 -33.84
N ASN A 308 -30.37 23.56 -32.76
CA ASN A 308 -31.02 24.88 -32.76
C ASN A 308 -30.35 25.85 -33.75
N ASN A 309 -29.01 25.83 -33.85
CA ASN A 309 -28.29 26.66 -34.80
C ASN A 309 -28.57 26.19 -36.24
N LEU A 310 -28.47 24.88 -36.51
CA LEU A 310 -28.80 24.29 -37.82
C LEU A 310 -30.22 24.67 -38.28
N GLU A 311 -31.20 24.60 -37.38
CA GLU A 311 -32.60 24.96 -37.65
C GLU A 311 -32.78 26.47 -37.89
N ARG A 312 -32.13 27.31 -37.08
CA ARG A 312 -32.19 28.77 -37.25
C ARG A 312 -31.63 29.20 -38.61
N PHE A 313 -30.56 28.57 -39.10
CA PHE A 313 -29.99 28.88 -40.41
C PHE A 313 -30.87 28.39 -41.55
N THR A 314 -31.37 27.14 -41.48
CA THR A 314 -32.28 26.59 -42.51
C THR A 314 -33.59 27.39 -42.63
N ASN A 315 -34.10 27.97 -41.53
CA ASN A 315 -35.29 28.83 -41.56
C ASN A 315 -35.03 30.28 -42.02
N LYS A 316 -33.82 30.82 -41.83
CA LYS A 316 -33.49 32.22 -42.19
C LYS A 316 -33.21 32.41 -43.68
N GLU A 317 -32.65 31.41 -44.36
CA GLU A 317 -32.31 31.48 -45.80
C GLU A 317 -33.42 31.02 -46.75
N ARG A 318 -34.47 30.31 -46.29
CA ARG A 318 -35.69 30.10 -47.10
C ARG A 318 -36.34 31.42 -47.55
N ASN A 319 -36.03 32.53 -46.86
CA ASN A 319 -36.55 33.86 -47.16
C ASN A 319 -35.63 34.71 -48.07
N THR A 320 -34.47 34.20 -48.50
CA THR A 320 -33.51 34.95 -49.34
C THR A 320 -32.94 34.05 -50.44
N ILE A 321 -33.59 34.05 -51.61
CA ILE A 321 -33.25 33.20 -52.77
C ILE A 321 -32.09 33.83 -53.57
N GLY A 322 -30.94 33.14 -53.68
CA GLY A 322 -29.88 33.46 -54.64
C GLY A 322 -28.58 32.65 -54.44
N SER A 323 -28.03 32.05 -55.50
CA SER A 323 -26.98 31.00 -55.53
C SER A 323 -25.68 31.19 -54.70
N ILE A 324 -25.42 32.38 -54.14
CA ILE A 324 -24.29 32.64 -53.21
C ILE A 324 -24.64 32.18 -51.78
N SER A 325 -25.92 32.08 -51.42
CA SER A 325 -26.39 31.56 -50.13
C SER A 325 -26.11 30.06 -49.99
N ASP A 326 -26.32 29.27 -51.05
CA ASP A 326 -26.19 27.81 -51.02
C ASP A 326 -24.79 27.33 -50.58
N MET A 327 -23.71 27.96 -51.07
CA MET A 327 -22.35 27.56 -50.69
C MET A 327 -21.97 27.95 -49.25
N LYS A 328 -22.62 28.98 -48.67
CA LYS A 328 -22.46 29.34 -47.26
C LYS A 328 -23.27 28.41 -46.35
N ILE A 329 -24.46 27.99 -46.78
CA ILE A 329 -25.31 26.98 -46.12
C ILE A 329 -24.55 25.67 -45.94
N PHE A 330 -23.97 25.13 -47.03
CA PHE A 330 -23.25 23.87 -46.98
C PHE A 330 -22.06 23.90 -46.01
N LYS A 331 -21.29 24.99 -45.96
CA LYS A 331 -20.14 25.14 -45.04
C LYS A 331 -20.56 25.21 -43.57
N LEU A 332 -21.66 25.89 -43.26
CA LEU A 332 -22.17 26.01 -41.89
C LEU A 332 -22.84 24.71 -41.41
N ALA A 333 -23.62 24.05 -42.27
CA ALA A 333 -24.20 22.75 -41.98
C ALA A 333 -23.12 21.69 -41.72
N ASP A 334 -22.05 21.70 -42.52
CA ASP A 334 -20.88 20.83 -42.31
C ASP A 334 -20.18 21.12 -40.96
N LYS A 335 -20.02 22.40 -40.61
CA LYS A 335 -19.46 22.80 -39.30
C LYS A 335 -20.25 22.22 -38.12
N TYR A 336 -21.56 22.47 -38.07
CA TYR A 336 -22.38 22.01 -36.94
C TYR A 336 -22.57 20.49 -36.92
N THR A 337 -22.58 19.83 -38.09
CA THR A 337 -22.58 18.37 -38.17
C THR A 337 -21.31 17.78 -37.59
N LYS A 338 -20.14 18.33 -37.92
CA LYS A 338 -18.85 17.92 -37.33
C LYS A 338 -18.81 18.18 -35.83
N GLU A 339 -19.31 19.33 -35.37
CA GLU A 339 -19.39 19.66 -33.94
C GLU A 339 -20.28 18.67 -33.17
N PHE A 340 -21.42 18.29 -33.77
CA PHE A 340 -22.32 17.27 -33.23
C PHE A 340 -21.63 15.91 -33.09
N GLN A 341 -20.99 15.43 -34.16
CA GLN A 341 -20.25 14.16 -34.16
C GLN A 341 -19.10 14.16 -33.15
N ASN A 342 -18.29 15.22 -33.12
CA ASN A 342 -17.20 15.36 -32.15
C ASN A 342 -17.70 15.35 -30.70
N THR A 343 -18.88 15.92 -30.44
CA THR A 343 -19.51 15.89 -29.11
C THR A 343 -19.92 14.47 -28.73
N LEU A 344 -20.46 13.69 -29.67
CA LEU A 344 -20.80 12.29 -29.43
C LEU A 344 -19.58 11.41 -29.19
N VAL A 345 -18.49 11.59 -29.95
CA VAL A 345 -17.22 10.86 -29.73
C VAL A 345 -16.71 11.10 -28.31
N LYS A 346 -16.65 12.37 -27.86
CA LYS A 346 -16.24 12.71 -26.49
C LYS A 346 -17.14 12.09 -25.42
N TYR A 347 -18.45 12.02 -25.69
CA TYR A 347 -19.39 11.34 -24.79
C TYR A 347 -19.09 9.84 -24.70
N SER A 348 -18.86 9.18 -25.84
CA SER A 348 -18.48 7.76 -25.90
C SER A 348 -17.17 7.47 -25.16
N ASP A 349 -16.18 8.35 -25.24
CA ASP A 349 -14.94 8.24 -24.47
C ASP A 349 -15.22 8.23 -22.96
N GLY A 350 -16.14 9.07 -22.49
CA GLY A 350 -16.59 9.10 -21.09
C GLY A 350 -17.26 7.79 -20.65
N LEU A 351 -18.06 7.17 -21.53
CA LEU A 351 -18.67 5.86 -21.25
C LEU A 351 -17.62 4.76 -21.15
N LEU A 352 -16.60 4.77 -22.03
CA LEU A 352 -15.50 3.81 -21.99
C LEU A 352 -14.68 3.93 -20.70
N GLN A 353 -14.45 5.15 -20.22
CA GLN A 353 -13.78 5.38 -18.93
C GLN A 353 -14.59 4.80 -17.76
N LEU A 354 -15.90 5.00 -17.76
CA LEU A 354 -16.78 4.41 -16.74
C LEU A 354 -16.69 2.88 -16.75
N ASN A 355 -16.66 2.26 -17.93
CA ASN A 355 -16.52 0.80 -18.08
C ASN A 355 -15.24 0.28 -17.41
N LYS A 356 -14.10 0.92 -17.68
CA LYS A 356 -12.81 0.51 -17.09
C LYS A 356 -12.82 0.54 -15.57
N VAL A 357 -13.42 1.58 -14.97
CA VAL A 357 -13.52 1.70 -13.51
C VAL A 357 -14.50 0.67 -12.94
N TYR A 358 -15.59 0.37 -13.67
CA TYR A 358 -16.52 -0.70 -13.32
C TYR A 358 -15.85 -2.08 -13.33
N ASP A 359 -15.13 -2.44 -14.40
CA ASP A 359 -14.42 -3.72 -14.50
C ASP A 359 -13.43 -3.88 -13.34
N SER A 360 -12.66 -2.83 -13.04
CA SER A 360 -11.75 -2.80 -11.90
C SER A 360 -12.46 -2.96 -10.55
N LEU A 361 -13.68 -2.45 -10.40
CA LEU A 361 -14.48 -2.64 -9.18
C LEU A 361 -14.95 -4.08 -9.03
N VAL A 362 -15.46 -4.68 -10.11
CA VAL A 362 -15.89 -6.08 -10.12
C VAL A 362 -14.73 -6.99 -9.72
N ASP A 363 -13.55 -6.79 -10.30
CA ASP A 363 -12.34 -7.56 -9.98
C ASP A 363 -11.99 -7.49 -8.48
N ILE A 364 -12.01 -6.28 -7.90
CA ILE A 364 -11.69 -6.08 -6.49
C ILE A 364 -12.74 -6.71 -5.58
N VAL A 365 -14.04 -6.51 -5.87
CA VAL A 365 -15.12 -7.12 -5.08
C VAL A 365 -15.02 -8.65 -5.11
N GLN A 366 -14.74 -9.23 -6.28
CA GLN A 366 -14.63 -10.68 -6.43
C GLN A 366 -13.41 -11.28 -5.71
N LYS A 367 -12.25 -10.59 -5.74
CA LYS A 367 -11.04 -10.97 -4.99
C LYS A 367 -11.22 -10.92 -3.47
N ASN A 368 -12.24 -10.19 -3.01
CA ASN A 368 -12.53 -9.95 -1.59
C ASN A 368 -13.92 -10.48 -1.19
N LYS A 369 -14.47 -11.47 -1.90
CA LYS A 369 -15.84 -11.98 -1.70
C LYS A 369 -16.12 -12.52 -0.29
N GLU A 370 -15.08 -12.88 0.44
CA GLU A 370 -15.16 -13.35 1.83
C GLU A 370 -15.49 -12.22 2.82
N LEU A 371 -15.32 -10.96 2.42
CA LEU A 371 -15.65 -9.81 3.26
C LEU A 371 -17.12 -9.43 3.10
N GLU A 372 -17.79 -9.22 4.24
CA GLU A 372 -19.16 -8.68 4.27
C GLU A 372 -19.28 -7.36 3.49
N VAL A 373 -18.26 -6.50 3.54
CA VAL A 373 -18.26 -5.22 2.80
C VAL A 373 -18.37 -5.43 1.29
N SER A 374 -17.77 -6.49 0.75
CA SER A 374 -17.80 -6.79 -0.68
C SER A 374 -19.20 -7.20 -1.10
N LEU A 375 -19.86 -8.05 -0.32
CA LEU A 375 -21.25 -8.46 -0.56
C LEU A 375 -22.21 -7.25 -0.50
N VAL A 376 -22.00 -6.35 0.46
CA VAL A 376 -22.81 -5.13 0.57
C VAL A 376 -22.60 -4.23 -0.64
N VAL A 377 -21.36 -3.99 -1.05
CA VAL A 377 -21.02 -3.16 -2.22
C VAL A 377 -21.57 -3.78 -3.51
N GLU A 378 -21.44 -5.09 -3.68
CA GLU A 378 -21.96 -5.84 -4.84
C GLU A 378 -23.47 -5.64 -5.02
N ASN A 379 -24.22 -5.78 -3.93
CA ASN A 379 -25.68 -5.63 -3.93
C ASN A 379 -26.11 -4.17 -4.08
N MET A 380 -25.47 -3.26 -3.36
CA MET A 380 -25.74 -1.82 -3.39
C MET A 380 -25.59 -1.25 -4.81
N LEU A 381 -24.46 -1.56 -5.45
CA LEU A 381 -24.13 -1.08 -6.80
C LEU A 381 -24.68 -1.99 -7.90
N LYS A 382 -25.39 -3.05 -7.52
CA LYS A 382 -26.04 -4.00 -8.42
C LYS A 382 -25.08 -4.56 -9.48
N LEU A 383 -23.84 -4.88 -9.08
CA LEU A 383 -22.75 -5.18 -10.01
C LEU A 383 -23.13 -6.30 -11.00
N ASN A 384 -23.86 -7.33 -10.56
CA ASN A 384 -24.29 -8.46 -11.41
C ASN A 384 -25.38 -8.12 -12.45
N SER A 385 -26.03 -6.97 -12.31
CA SER A 385 -27.09 -6.52 -13.23
C SER A 385 -26.80 -5.16 -13.86
N PHE A 386 -25.61 -4.60 -13.60
CA PHE A 386 -25.19 -3.36 -14.21
C PHE A 386 -24.98 -3.58 -15.71
N ASN A 387 -25.70 -2.82 -16.52
CA ASN A 387 -25.66 -2.94 -17.96
C ASN A 387 -25.26 -1.60 -18.58
N LEU A 388 -24.02 -1.50 -19.07
CA LEU A 388 -23.53 -0.31 -19.76
C LEU A 388 -24.25 -0.04 -21.09
N ASP A 389 -24.77 -1.07 -21.77
CA ASP A 389 -25.47 -0.90 -23.05
C ASP A 389 -26.76 -0.11 -22.88
N LYS A 390 -27.33 -0.07 -21.67
CA LYS A 390 -28.45 0.84 -21.32
C LYS A 390 -28.09 2.31 -21.53
N TYR A 391 -26.80 2.64 -21.47
CA TYR A 391 -26.29 4.00 -21.62
C TYR A 391 -25.53 4.21 -22.94
N ASN A 392 -25.37 3.19 -23.77
CA ASN A 392 -24.83 3.30 -25.13
C ASN A 392 -25.97 3.62 -26.11
N ILE A 393 -25.94 4.76 -26.78
CA ILE A 393 -27.14 5.26 -27.48
C ILE A 393 -26.90 5.96 -28.82
N SER A 394 -25.71 5.79 -29.41
CA SER A 394 -25.47 6.30 -30.75
C SER A 394 -26.03 5.32 -31.79
N LYS A 395 -27.28 5.54 -32.21
CA LYS A 395 -27.97 4.69 -33.19
C LYS A 395 -27.67 5.12 -34.64
N PHE A 396 -27.35 6.41 -34.87
CA PHE A 396 -27.27 6.96 -36.23
C PHE A 396 -25.99 7.74 -36.58
N ALA A 397 -25.22 8.27 -35.61
CA ALA A 397 -24.26 9.35 -35.88
C ALA A 397 -22.76 9.00 -35.99
N THR A 398 -22.35 7.72 -35.98
CA THR A 398 -20.92 7.32 -36.10
C THR A 398 -20.46 6.94 -37.51
N ASN A 399 -21.33 6.95 -38.52
CA ASN A 399 -21.00 6.52 -39.90
C ASN A 399 -20.24 7.57 -40.74
N SER A 400 -19.19 8.17 -40.18
CA SER A 400 -18.22 8.98 -40.94
C SER A 400 -16.87 8.27 -41.07
N GLN A 401 -16.85 6.95 -41.27
CA GLN A 401 -15.74 6.33 -41.99
C GLN A 401 -15.95 6.63 -43.48
N GLU A 402 -15.25 7.67 -43.92
CA GLU A 402 -14.67 7.86 -45.26
C GLU A 402 -15.39 7.13 -46.42
N GLY A 403 -16.43 7.75 -46.97
CA GLY A 403 -16.98 7.34 -48.28
C GLY A 403 -18.47 7.58 -48.49
N ALA A 404 -19.30 7.45 -47.45
CA ALA A 404 -20.76 7.62 -47.55
C ALA A 404 -21.22 8.86 -46.76
N ARG A 405 -21.28 10.02 -47.43
CA ARG A 405 -21.81 11.28 -46.86
C ARG A 405 -23.34 11.22 -46.68
N THR A 406 -23.83 10.45 -45.71
CA THR A 406 -25.19 10.66 -45.22
C THR A 406 -25.15 11.88 -44.31
N GLN A 407 -25.57 13.04 -44.84
CA GLN A 407 -25.68 14.27 -44.06
C GLN A 407 -26.68 14.04 -42.93
N LEU A 408 -26.25 14.13 -41.67
CA LEU A 408 -27.14 13.99 -40.51
C LEU A 408 -28.25 15.04 -40.63
N ASN A 409 -29.50 14.60 -40.72
CA ASN A 409 -30.65 15.50 -40.73
C ASN A 409 -31.06 15.83 -39.29
N SER A 410 -31.79 16.95 -39.12
CA SER A 410 -32.21 17.44 -37.80
C SER A 410 -33.01 16.40 -36.99
N ASN A 411 -33.81 15.58 -37.66
CA ASN A 411 -34.62 14.55 -37.00
C ASN A 411 -33.75 13.44 -36.40
N MET A 412 -32.75 12.95 -37.15
CA MET A 412 -31.78 11.97 -36.67
C MET A 412 -30.98 12.51 -35.47
N MET A 413 -30.55 13.77 -35.53
CA MET A 413 -29.84 14.42 -34.42
C MET A 413 -30.74 14.53 -33.17
N MET A 414 -32.03 14.83 -33.34
CA MET A 414 -32.98 14.95 -32.25
C MET A 414 -33.29 13.59 -31.59
N GLU A 415 -33.39 12.52 -32.38
CA GLU A 415 -33.54 11.15 -31.87
C GLU A 415 -32.35 10.72 -30.98
N ASP A 416 -31.11 11.05 -31.37
CA ASP A 416 -29.92 10.79 -30.55
C ASP A 416 -29.95 11.60 -29.24
N ILE A 417 -30.41 12.86 -29.27
CA ILE A 417 -30.55 13.70 -28.07
C ILE A 417 -31.62 13.14 -27.11
N ASP A 418 -32.79 12.76 -27.63
CA ASP A 418 -33.87 12.22 -26.81
C ASP A 418 -33.49 10.87 -26.18
N SER A 419 -32.72 10.07 -26.92
CA SER A 419 -32.07 8.87 -26.43
C SER A 419 -31.13 9.16 -25.24
N LEU A 420 -30.28 10.19 -25.35
CA LEU A 420 -29.44 10.66 -24.25
C LEU A 420 -30.25 11.21 -23.06
N ARG A 421 -31.43 11.76 -23.27
CA ARG A 421 -32.29 12.24 -22.16
C ARG A 421 -33.03 11.13 -21.43
N LYS A 422 -33.45 10.08 -22.15
CA LYS A 422 -34.36 9.04 -21.64
C LYS A 422 -33.96 8.44 -20.28
N ASN A 423 -32.67 8.17 -20.08
CA ASN A 423 -32.16 7.51 -18.86
C ASN A 423 -31.42 8.47 -17.90
N LEU A 424 -31.44 9.78 -18.16
CA LEU A 424 -30.65 10.76 -17.40
C LEU A 424 -31.17 10.93 -15.96
N ASN A 425 -32.49 11.03 -15.79
CA ASN A 425 -33.10 11.23 -14.48
C ASN A 425 -33.00 9.97 -13.60
N GLU A 426 -33.07 8.80 -14.22
CA GLU A 426 -32.86 7.52 -13.55
C GLU A 426 -31.42 7.42 -13.04
N LEU A 427 -30.43 7.68 -13.91
CA LEU A 427 -29.01 7.68 -13.54
C LEU A 427 -28.69 8.66 -12.40
N LYS A 428 -29.29 9.85 -12.41
CA LYS A 428 -29.17 10.84 -11.31
C LYS A 428 -29.69 10.29 -9.98
N SER A 429 -30.84 9.63 -10.04
CA SER A 429 -31.53 9.14 -8.84
C SER A 429 -30.81 7.93 -8.26
N GLU A 430 -30.36 6.99 -9.12
CA GLU A 430 -29.49 5.86 -8.79
C GLU A 430 -28.21 6.36 -8.11
N LEU A 431 -27.46 7.26 -8.76
CA LEU A 431 -26.20 7.77 -8.22
C LEU A 431 -26.36 8.48 -6.88
N LYS A 432 -27.44 9.24 -6.70
CA LYS A 432 -27.74 9.91 -5.43
C LYS A 432 -28.00 8.91 -4.31
N GLN A 433 -28.72 7.82 -4.61
CA GLN A 433 -29.01 6.77 -3.65
C GLN A 433 -27.75 5.97 -3.30
N GLU A 434 -26.97 5.55 -4.31
CA GLU A 434 -25.72 4.81 -4.12
C GLU A 434 -24.70 5.60 -3.30
N LYS A 435 -24.54 6.91 -3.55
CA LYS A 435 -23.69 7.80 -2.74
C LYS A 435 -24.14 7.84 -1.28
N LYS A 436 -25.45 7.85 -1.02
CA LYS A 436 -26.00 7.84 0.35
C LYS A 436 -25.75 6.50 1.05
N GLU A 437 -25.99 5.39 0.37
CA GLU A 437 -25.78 4.05 0.91
C GLU A 437 -24.30 3.78 1.21
N LEU A 438 -23.39 4.18 0.31
CA LEU A 438 -21.95 4.04 0.53
C LEU A 438 -21.46 4.89 1.72
N LYS A 439 -21.98 6.11 1.87
CA LYS A 439 -21.67 6.97 3.01
C LYS A 439 -22.13 6.33 4.33
N ASN A 440 -23.34 5.78 4.38
CA ASN A 440 -23.83 5.07 5.55
C ASN A 440 -22.97 3.84 5.88
N LEU A 441 -22.49 3.11 4.87
CA LEU A 441 -21.61 1.95 5.04
C LEU A 441 -20.24 2.35 5.64
N ALA A 442 -19.72 3.51 5.27
CA ALA A 442 -18.50 4.07 5.84
C ALA A 442 -18.69 4.53 7.30
N GLU A 443 -19.84 5.13 7.63
CA GLU A 443 -20.15 5.66 8.97
C GLU A 443 -20.52 4.57 10.00
N ILE A 444 -21.30 3.55 9.61
CA ILE A 444 -21.76 2.47 10.51
C ILE A 444 -20.59 1.67 11.11
N ARG A 445 -19.40 1.71 10.51
CA ARG A 445 -18.23 0.91 10.93
C ARG A 445 -17.11 1.69 11.63
N ILE A 446 -17.26 2.99 11.86
CA ILE A 446 -16.38 3.74 12.79
C ILE A 446 -16.79 3.45 14.25
N ASN A 447 -18.08 3.21 14.50
CA ASN A 447 -18.61 2.98 15.85
C ASN A 447 -18.44 1.53 16.39
N CYS A 448 -17.87 0.61 15.60
CA CYS A 448 -17.65 -0.78 16.05
C CYS A 448 -16.18 -1.10 16.39
N ILE A 449 -15.26 -0.13 16.29
CA ILE A 449 -13.85 -0.35 16.64
C ILE A 449 -13.55 0.05 18.11
N ASP A 450 -14.40 0.87 18.72
CA ASP A 450 -14.21 1.32 20.12
C ASP A 450 -14.91 0.43 21.17
N GLY A 451 -15.49 -0.71 20.76
CA GLY A 451 -16.46 -1.47 21.56
C GLY A 451 -16.12 -2.92 21.86
N SER A 452 -14.83 -3.30 21.89
CA SER A 452 -14.43 -4.64 22.36
C SER A 452 -12.99 -4.62 22.84
N LEU A 453 -12.82 -4.23 24.11
CA LEU A 453 -11.68 -4.56 24.96
C LEU A 453 -12.01 -5.79 25.79
#